data_AF-A0A352KTT0-F1
#
_entry.id   AF-A0A352KTT0-F1
#
_cell.length_a   1.000
_cell.length_b   1.000
_cell.length_c   1.000
_cell.angle_alpha   90.00
_cell.angle_beta   90.00
_cell.angle_gamma   90.00
#
_symmetry.space_group_name_H-M   'P 1'
#
loop_
_entity.id
_entity.type
_entity.pdbx_description
1 polymer ?
#
loop_
_entity_poly.entity_id
_entity_poly.type
_entity_poly.pdbx_seq_one_letter_code
_entity_poly.pdbx_strand_id
1 'polypeptide(L)'
;MFDFKKLILSFGHAVNGVKAAMDDQSFRIQVVIGAVVFALAFYFRLQKFEFLILILTVISVLTLEMINTSIERILDLLHPEKHPEIKIIKDISAAAVLL
;
A
#
# COMPACT_ATOMS: atom_id res chain seq x y z
N MET A 1 25.15 -17.18 -12.01
CA MET A 1 25.54 -17.19 -10.59
C MET A 1 24.64 -16.23 -9.85
N PHE A 2 23.91 -16.67 -8.82
CA PHE A 2 23.04 -15.78 -8.05
C PHE A 2 23.87 -14.66 -7.42
N ASP A 3 23.57 -13.42 -7.77
CA ASP A 3 24.24 -12.25 -7.21
C ASP A 3 23.54 -11.83 -5.92
N PHE A 4 23.96 -12.45 -4.81
CA PHE A 4 23.42 -12.17 -3.48
C PHE A 4 23.55 -10.69 -3.08
N LYS A 5 24.54 -9.96 -3.61
CA LYS A 5 24.69 -8.52 -3.32
C LYS A 5 23.53 -7.73 -3.95
N LYS A 6 23.20 -8.01 -5.21
CA LYS A 6 22.04 -7.40 -5.89
C LYS A 6 20.72 -7.72 -5.19
N LEU A 7 20.56 -8.94 -4.69
CA LEU A 7 19.37 -9.35 -3.94
C LEU A 7 19.24 -8.56 -2.63
N ILE A 8 20.30 -8.45 -1.84
CA ILE A 8 20.27 -7.68 -0.59
C ILE A 8 19.98 -6.19 -0.87
N LEU A 9 20.56 -5.64 -1.94
CA LEU A 9 20.27 -4.28 -2.40
C LEU A 9 18.79 -4.08 -2.76
N SER A 10 18.17 -5.01 -3.49
CA SER A 10 16.75 -4.89 -3.85
C SER A 10 15.81 -4.93 -2.64
N PHE A 11 16.11 -5.73 -1.63
CA PHE A 11 15.40 -5.68 -0.34
C PHE A 11 15.56 -4.32 0.35
N GLY A 12 16.77 -3.73 0.31
CA GLY A 12 17.00 -2.37 0.82
C GLY A 12 16.13 -1.32 0.12
N HIS A 13 16.00 -1.41 -1.21
CA HIS A 13 15.11 -0.53 -1.98
C HIS A 13 13.64 -0.72 -1.61
N ALA A 14 13.17 -1.97 -1.44
CA ALA A 14 11.81 -2.25 -1.02
C ALA A 14 11.48 -1.68 0.36
N VAL A 15 12.39 -1.82 1.33
CA VAL A 15 12.24 -1.24 2.67
C VAL A 15 12.17 0.29 2.61
N ASN A 16 12.99 0.92 1.77
CA ASN A 16 12.91 2.37 1.56
C ASN A 16 11.58 2.80 0.93
N GLY A 17 11.03 1.99 0.01
CA GLY A 17 9.71 2.22 -0.56
C GLY A 17 8.61 2.19 0.50
N VAL A 18 8.61 1.19 1.39
CA VAL A 18 7.65 1.12 2.51
C VAL A 18 7.82 2.31 3.46
N LYS A 19 9.06 2.71 3.78
CA LYS A 19 9.31 3.91 4.59
C LYS A 19 8.76 5.18 3.94
N ALA A 20 8.91 5.34 2.63
CA ALA A 20 8.37 6.49 1.91
C ALA A 20 6.82 6.49 1.89
N ALA A 21 6.19 5.31 1.83
CA ALA A 21 4.73 5.18 1.94
C ALA A 21 4.22 5.55 3.34
N MET A 22 5.01 5.34 4.40
CA MET A 22 4.65 5.74 5.76
C MET A 22 4.52 7.25 5.97
N ASP A 23 5.00 8.09 5.04
CA ASP A 23 4.76 9.53 5.06
C ASP A 23 3.30 9.86 4.73
N ASP A 24 2.60 8.98 4.02
CA ASP A 24 1.19 9.12 3.69
C ASP A 24 0.29 8.80 4.89
N GLN A 25 -0.68 9.68 5.18
CA GLN A 25 -1.61 9.49 6.28
C GLN A 25 -2.56 8.32 6.06
N SER A 26 -3.07 8.13 4.86
CA SER A 26 -3.98 7.04 4.49
C SER A 26 -3.28 5.70 4.66
N PHE A 27 -2.02 5.60 4.20
CA PHE A 27 -1.21 4.39 4.39
C PHE A 27 -1.00 4.06 5.88
N ARG A 28 -0.65 5.04 6.73
CA ARG A 28 -0.53 4.82 8.18
C ARG A 28 -1.83 4.34 8.81
N ILE A 29 -2.96 4.94 8.42
CA ILE A 29 -4.29 4.55 8.92
C ILE A 29 -4.59 3.10 8.54
N GLN A 30 -4.37 2.71 7.28
CA GLN A 30 -4.61 1.35 6.81
C GLN A 30 -3.71 0.33 7.50
N VAL A 31 -2.44 0.65 7.78
CA VAL A 31 -1.55 -0.22 8.57
C VAL A 31 -2.12 -0.46 9.98
N VAL A 32 -2.58 0.60 10.64
CA VAL A 32 -3.21 0.50 11.97
C VAL A 32 -4.50 -0.31 11.91
N ILE A 33 -5.37 -0.05 10.93
CA ILE A 33 -6.61 -0.81 10.73
C ILE A 33 -6.30 -2.28 10.47
N GLY A 34 -5.32 -2.60 9.60
CA GLY A 34 -4.89 -3.96 9.33
C GLY A 34 -4.39 -4.67 10.60
N ALA A 35 -3.62 -3.99 11.44
CA ALA A 35 -3.18 -4.53 12.73
C ALA A 35 -4.36 -4.81 13.68
N VAL A 36 -5.34 -3.92 13.75
CA VAL A 36 -6.57 -4.12 14.53
C VAL A 36 -7.37 -5.30 13.99
N VAL A 37 -7.51 -5.40 12.66
CA VAL A 37 -8.19 -6.51 11.99
C VAL A 37 -7.53 -7.85 12.32
N PHE A 38 -6.19 -7.92 12.31
CA PHE A 38 -5.50 -9.14 12.74
C PHE A 38 -5.68 -9.43 14.24
N ALA A 39 -5.67 -8.42 15.11
CA ALA A 39 -5.94 -8.63 16.53
C ALA A 39 -7.36 -9.20 16.76
N LEU A 40 -8.35 -8.67 16.05
CA LEU A 40 -9.73 -9.18 16.08
C LEU A 40 -9.82 -10.60 15.50
N ALA A 41 -9.10 -10.89 14.42
CA ALA A 41 -9.04 -12.23 13.84
C ALA A 41 -8.56 -13.29 14.83
N PHE A 42 -7.52 -12.96 15.63
CA PHE A 42 -7.05 -13.83 16.70
C PHE A 42 -8.08 -13.95 17.84
N TYR A 43 -8.73 -12.84 18.22
CA TYR A 43 -9.76 -12.83 19.26
C TYR A 43 -10.96 -13.70 18.90
N PHE A 44 -11.46 -13.61 17.66
CA PHE A 44 -12.59 -14.40 17.15
C PHE A 44 -12.20 -15.83 16.74
N ARG A 45 -10.92 -16.20 16.81
CA ARG A 45 -10.41 -17.54 16.46
C ARG A 45 -10.82 -17.98 15.05
N LEU A 46 -10.62 -17.10 14.08
CA LEU A 46 -10.87 -17.42 12.66
C LEU A 46 -10.17 -18.71 12.26
N GLN A 47 -10.82 -19.48 11.39
CA GLN A 47 -10.22 -20.66 10.79
C GLN A 47 -9.01 -20.27 9.95
N LYS A 48 -8.07 -21.21 9.77
CA LYS A 48 -6.81 -20.96 9.04
C LYS A 48 -7.04 -20.39 7.64
N PHE A 49 -8.08 -20.85 6.95
CA PHE A 49 -8.41 -20.39 5.60
C PHE A 49 -8.96 -18.96 5.59
N GLU A 50 -9.84 -18.62 6.53
CA GLU A 50 -10.39 -17.26 6.70
C GLU A 50 -9.27 -16.27 7.06
N PHE A 51 -8.36 -16.68 7.95
CA PHE A 51 -7.19 -15.87 8.30
C PHE A 51 -6.25 -15.64 7.12
N LEU A 52 -6.05 -16.65 6.26
CA LEU A 52 -5.23 -16.50 5.05
C LEU A 52 -5.86 -15.51 4.06
N ILE A 53 -7.18 -15.61 3.83
CA ILE A 53 -7.90 -14.63 3.01
C ILE A 53 -7.73 -13.23 3.60
N LEU A 54 -7.89 -13.09 4.91
CA LEU A 54 -7.74 -11.81 5.59
C LEU A 54 -6.34 -11.20 5.42
N ILE A 55 -5.29 -12.02 5.53
CA ILE A 55 -3.91 -11.60 5.26
C ILE A 55 -3.79 -11.08 3.83
N LEU A 56 -4.29 -11.84 2.85
CA LEU A 56 -4.22 -11.46 1.44
C LEU A 56 -5.00 -10.16 1.17
N THR A 57 -6.16 -9.97 1.80
CA THR A 57 -6.96 -8.74 1.67
C THR A 57 -6.21 -7.54 2.26
N VAL A 58 -5.68 -7.63 3.48
CA VAL A 58 -4.95 -6.52 4.11
C VAL A 58 -3.70 -6.16 3.31
N ILE A 59 -2.94 -7.15 2.84
CA ILE A 59 -1.76 -6.91 2.00
C ILE A 59 -2.16 -6.28 0.66
N SER A 60 -3.27 -6.72 0.06
CA SER A 60 -3.78 -6.15 -1.19
C SER A 60 -4.12 -4.67 -1.04
N VAL A 61 -4.84 -4.29 0.02
CA VAL A 61 -5.20 -2.88 0.29
C VAL A 61 -3.95 -2.01 0.46
N LEU A 62 -2.99 -2.45 1.29
CA LEU A 62 -1.73 -1.72 1.48
C LEU A 62 -0.93 -1.59 0.17
N THR A 63 -0.95 -2.64 -0.66
CA THR A 63 -0.28 -2.60 -1.97
C THR A 63 -0.96 -1.61 -2.91
N LEU A 64 -2.30 -1.58 -2.95
CA LEU A 64 -3.07 -0.62 -3.73
C LEU A 64 -2.81 0.82 -3.28
N GLU A 65 -2.73 1.07 -1.97
CA GLU A 65 -2.39 2.39 -1.44
C GLU A 65 -0.96 2.84 -1.82
N MET A 66 0.02 1.92 -1.81
CA MET A 66 1.36 2.24 -2.30
C MET A 66 1.38 2.57 -3.80
N ILE A 67 0.55 1.87 -4.60
CA ILE A 67 0.37 2.17 -6.02
C ILE A 67 -0.31 3.54 -6.18
N ASN A 68 -1.35 3.84 -5.40
CA ASN A 68 -2.04 5.13 -5.40
C ASN A 68 -1.06 6.27 -5.11
N THR A 69 -0.30 6.16 -4.01
CA THR A 69 0.74 7.13 -3.64
C THR A 69 1.78 7.31 -4.76
N SER A 70 2.16 6.22 -5.44
CA SER A 70 3.10 6.27 -6.56
C SER A 70 2.53 7.03 -7.75
N ILE A 71 1.26 6.78 -8.11
CA ILE A 71 0.55 7.48 -9.18
C ILE A 71 0.44 8.98 -8.84
N GLU A 72 0.03 9.32 -7.62
CA GLU A 72 -0.08 10.70 -7.16
C GLU A 72 1.25 11.44 -7.28
N ARG A 73 2.35 10.85 -6.78
CA ARG A 73 3.70 11.44 -6.85
C ARG A 73 4.19 11.61 -8.28
N ILE A 74 3.92 10.65 -9.18
CA ILE A 74 4.28 10.76 -10.60
C ILE A 74 3.51 11.92 -11.25
N LEU A 75 2.21 12.02 -10.99
CA LEU A 75 1.37 13.08 -11.56
C LEU A 75 1.77 14.46 -11.03
N ASP A 76 2.07 14.58 -9.74
CA ASP A 76 2.53 15.84 -9.13
C ASP A 76 3.90 16.28 -9.67
N LEU A 77 4.77 15.32 -10.01
CA LEU A 77 6.06 15.61 -10.63
C LEU A 77 5.91 16.09 -12.08
N LEU A 78 5.03 15.44 -12.86
CA LEU A 78 4.86 15.75 -14.28
C LEU A 78 3.99 17.00 -14.52
N HIS A 79 3.04 17.27 -13.63
CA HIS A 79 2.08 18.35 -13.77
C HIS A 79 1.92 19.08 -12.43
N PRO A 80 2.87 19.96 -12.08
CA PRO A 80 2.80 20.74 -10.85
C PRO A 80 1.60 21.70 -10.80
N GLU A 81 1.00 22.00 -11.96
CA GLU A 81 -0.22 22.80 -12.07
C GLU A 81 -1.47 21.92 -12.02
N LYS A 82 -2.52 22.39 -11.33
CA LYS A 82 -3.74 21.61 -11.14
C LYS A 82 -4.52 21.48 -12.45
N HIS A 83 -4.49 20.30 -13.06
CA HIS A 83 -5.28 19.97 -14.24
C HIS A 83 -6.55 19.18 -13.87
N PRO A 84 -7.75 19.53 -14.39
CA PRO A 84 -9.00 18.83 -14.06
C PRO A 84 -8.95 17.32 -14.30
N GLU A 85 -8.38 16.88 -15.42
CA GLU A 85 -8.22 15.45 -15.74
C GLU A 85 -7.32 14.70 -14.74
N ILE A 86 -6.28 15.35 -14.21
CA ILE A 86 -5.39 14.74 -13.22
C ILE A 86 -6.13 14.51 -11.92
N LYS A 87 -7.02 15.44 -11.55
CA LYS A 87 -7.90 15.24 -10.39
C LYS A 87 -8.76 13.98 -10.58
N ILE A 88 -9.36 13.78 -11.75
CA ILE A 88 -10.17 12.59 -12.03
C ILE A 88 -9.34 11.31 -11.91
N ILE A 89 -8.12 11.30 -12.45
CA ILE A 89 -7.23 10.13 -12.35
C ILE A 89 -6.89 9.81 -10.89
N LYS A 90 -6.56 10.83 -10.09
CA LYS A 90 -6.31 10.67 -8.65
C LYS A 90 -7.55 10.17 -7.90
N ASP A 91 -8.72 10.74 -8.20
CA ASP A 91 -9.98 10.34 -7.59
C ASP A 91 -10.33 8.87 -7.90
N ILE A 92 -10.11 8.42 -9.14
CA ILE A 92 -10.30 7.01 -9.55
C ILE A 92 -9.30 6.10 -8.84
N SER A 93 -8.03 6.51 -8.76
CA SER A 93 -6.98 5.75 -8.07
C SER A 93 -7.31 5.58 -6.58
N ALA A 94 -7.74 6.65 -5.90
CA ALA A 94 -8.18 6.61 -4.51
C ALA A 94 -9.43 5.72 -4.33
N ALA A 95 -10.38 5.79 -5.27
CA ALA A 95 -11.57 4.93 -5.25
C ALA A 95 -11.21 3.44 -5.38
N ALA A 96 -10.17 3.09 -6.14
CA ALA A 96 -9.70 1.72 -6.26
C ALA A 96 -9.09 1.18 -4.95
N VAL A 97 -8.52 2.04 -4.11
CA VAL A 97 -8.02 1.63 -2.77
C VAL A 97 -9.18 1.43 -1.78
N LEU A 98 -10.25 2.21 -1.94
CA LEU A 98 -11.43 2.15 -1.06
C LEU A 98 -12.25 0.87 -1.22
N LEU A 99 -12.32 0.31 -2.43
CA LEU A 99 -13.12 -0.88 -2.78
C LEU A 99 -12.39 -2.18 -2.44
#